data_AF-A0A7J0BIC0-F1
#
_entry.id   AF-A0A7J0BIC0-F1
#
_cell.length_a   1.000
_cell.length_b   1.000
_cell.length_c   1.000
_cell.angle_alpha   90.00
_cell.angle_beta   90.00
_cell.angle_gamma   90.00
#
_symmetry.space_group_name_H-M   'P 1'
#
loop_
_entity.id
_entity.type
_entity.pdbx_description
1 polymer ?
#
loop_
_entity_poly.entity_id
_entity_poly.type
_entity_poly.pdbx_seq_one_letter_code
_entity_poly.pdbx_strand_id
1 'polypeptide(L)'
;MGAADSAESSGSSPFAGKPLKGVFSLEQSAVIGHGTTKRNTKSLQYFYVMEEPDGRCSVRLINSNHLPSGEAEYASLDQVMQDYTPEPDFYHEKVFPAMRELGKTIARGERHLKNGEPYSAELEFLAALKLDEDNVRATFGLGLAYLDREQVDKADVVFRKLVKMRAAFEREHKHMFNAFGINLRRNHMFSQALGFYARAQQLCGADDHLMFNMARCLCDAGDNDGCCTYLRKALELNPHQKEAASLLRLVEKRKG
;
A
#
# COMPACT_ATOMS: atom_id res chain seq x y z
N MET A 1 27.79 -42.66 10.03
CA MET A 1 27.44 -41.50 9.19
C MET A 1 25.94 -41.50 9.03
N GLY A 2 25.24 -40.89 9.98
CA GLY A 2 23.79 -40.78 9.98
C GLY A 2 23.37 -39.53 9.22
N ALA A 3 22.46 -39.70 8.26
CA ALA A 3 21.76 -38.62 7.62
C ALA A 3 20.82 -37.98 8.66
N ALA A 4 21.05 -36.71 8.97
CA ALA A 4 20.12 -35.91 9.75
C ALA A 4 19.05 -35.38 8.81
N ASP A 5 17.85 -35.94 8.94
CA ASP A 5 16.60 -35.39 8.43
C ASP A 5 16.41 -33.98 9.04
N SER A 6 16.54 -32.95 8.22
CA SER A 6 16.09 -31.61 8.55
C SER A 6 14.59 -31.55 8.31
N ALA A 7 13.81 -31.82 9.37
CA ALA A 7 12.38 -31.62 9.39
C ALA A 7 12.07 -30.13 9.15
N GLU A 8 11.56 -29.82 7.96
CA GLU A 8 10.81 -28.58 7.72
C GLU A 8 9.57 -28.62 8.63
N SER A 9 9.59 -27.84 9.70
CA SER A 9 8.40 -27.59 10.51
C SER A 9 7.43 -26.76 9.68
N SER A 10 6.53 -27.45 8.97
CA SER A 10 5.31 -26.87 8.45
C SER A 10 4.47 -26.41 9.64
N GLY A 11 4.67 -25.15 10.04
CA GLY A 11 3.85 -24.47 11.04
C GLY A 11 2.45 -24.31 10.49
N SER A 12 1.62 -25.35 10.62
CA SER A 12 0.20 -25.27 10.33
C SER A 12 -0.44 -24.32 11.33
N SER A 13 -1.01 -23.22 10.83
CA SER A 13 -1.77 -22.25 11.63
C SER A 13 -2.82 -22.97 12.49
N PRO A 14 -2.88 -22.75 13.81
CA PRO A 14 -3.82 -23.40 14.72
C PRO A 14 -5.29 -23.00 14.47
N PHE A 15 -5.54 -22.05 13.55
CA PHE A 15 -6.85 -21.54 13.21
C PHE A 15 -7.46 -22.24 11.98
N ALA A 16 -7.88 -23.51 12.10
CA ALA A 16 -8.79 -24.18 11.16
C ALA A 16 -8.60 -23.88 9.65
N GLY A 17 -7.35 -23.76 9.17
CA GLY A 17 -7.01 -23.46 7.78
C GLY A 17 -7.29 -22.02 7.30
N LYS A 18 -7.60 -21.07 8.20
CA LYS A 18 -7.71 -19.64 7.87
C LYS A 18 -6.54 -18.87 8.48
N PRO A 19 -5.93 -17.92 7.74
CA PRO A 19 -4.84 -17.11 8.28
C PRO A 19 -5.31 -16.32 9.50
N LEU A 20 -4.47 -16.25 10.53
CA LEU A 20 -4.75 -15.46 11.74
C LEU A 20 -5.08 -14.02 11.34
N LYS A 21 -6.16 -13.49 11.91
CA LYS A 21 -6.54 -12.08 11.81
C LYS A 21 -7.33 -11.67 13.04
N GLY A 22 -6.85 -10.67 13.77
CA GLY A 22 -7.51 -10.23 14.99
C GLY A 22 -6.84 -9.06 15.68
N VAL A 23 -7.37 -8.70 16.84
CA VAL A 23 -6.74 -7.73 17.74
C VAL A 23 -6.05 -8.49 18.86
N PHE A 24 -4.90 -7.99 19.25
CA PHE A 24 -4.09 -8.48 20.34
C PHE A 24 -3.67 -7.31 21.23
N SER A 25 -3.41 -7.55 22.50
CA SER A 25 -2.89 -6.55 23.43
C SER A 25 -1.54 -6.93 24.00
N LEU A 26 -0.74 -5.92 24.31
CA LEU A 26 0.55 -6.05 25.00
C LEU A 26 0.56 -5.10 26.20
N GLU A 27 0.80 -5.64 27.39
CA GLU A 27 0.95 -4.85 28.61
C GLU A 27 2.41 -4.42 28.79
N GLN A 28 2.66 -3.11 28.76
CA GLN A 28 3.97 -2.55 29.04
C GLN A 28 4.01 -1.93 30.44
N SER A 29 5.06 -2.22 31.20
CA SER A 29 5.31 -1.63 32.52
C SER A 29 6.43 -0.60 32.40
N ALA A 30 6.13 0.67 32.73
CA ALA A 30 7.11 1.74 32.75
C ALA A 30 7.19 2.37 34.15
N VAL A 31 8.41 2.49 34.69
CA VAL A 31 8.65 3.22 35.93
C VAL A 31 8.89 4.68 35.59
N ILE A 32 7.94 5.55 35.93
CA ILE A 32 8.04 7.00 35.70
C ILE A 32 8.38 7.68 37.03
N GLY A 33 9.41 8.55 37.01
CA GLY A 33 9.84 9.36 38.16
C GLY A 33 11.29 9.11 38.62
N HIS A 34 11.87 10.07 39.33
CA HIS A 34 13.20 9.98 39.94
C HIS A 34 13.09 10.02 41.47
N GLY A 35 13.90 9.25 42.19
CA GLY A 35 13.92 9.26 43.66
C GLY A 35 12.67 8.61 44.31
N THR A 36 12.09 9.27 45.31
CA THR A 36 10.95 8.77 46.12
C THR A 36 9.60 8.80 45.40
N THR A 37 9.50 9.40 44.21
CA THR A 37 8.27 9.50 43.41
C THR A 37 8.21 8.50 42.25
N LYS A 38 8.94 7.38 42.32
CA LYS A 38 8.84 6.30 41.32
C LYS A 38 7.44 5.69 41.34
N ARG A 39 6.68 5.88 40.27
CA ARG A 39 5.38 5.24 40.06
C ARG A 39 5.51 4.24 38.92
N ASN A 40 5.09 3.00 39.17
CA ASN A 40 5.00 1.99 38.12
C ASN A 40 3.67 2.18 37.39
N THR A 41 3.71 2.49 36.10
CA THR A 41 2.54 2.66 35.25
C THR A 41 2.48 1.50 34.28
N LYS A 42 1.36 0.78 34.31
CA LYS A 42 1.01 -0.23 33.31
C LYS A 42 0.22 0.46 32.20
N SER A 43 0.67 0.32 30.96
CA SER A 43 -0.05 0.77 29.77
C SER A 43 -0.36 -0.41 28.88
N LEU A 44 -1.64 -0.56 28.54
CA LEU A 44 -2.11 -1.57 27.59
C LEU A 44 -2.15 -0.96 26.19
N GLN A 45 -1.46 -1.60 25.24
CA GLN A 45 -1.50 -1.22 23.83
C GLN A 45 -2.20 -2.30 23.03
N TYR A 46 -2.97 -1.89 22.02
CA TYR A 46 -3.68 -2.79 21.12
C TYR A 46 -3.03 -2.81 19.75
N PHE A 47 -2.93 -4.01 19.19
CA PHE A 47 -2.32 -4.30 17.91
C PHE A 47 -3.28 -5.08 17.05
N TYR A 48 -3.33 -4.74 15.78
CA TYR A 48 -4.01 -5.53 14.77
C TYR A 48 -2.99 -6.45 14.12
N VAL A 49 -3.28 -7.76 14.17
CA VAL A 49 -2.38 -8.80 13.70
C VAL A 49 -3.01 -9.53 12.51
N MET A 50 -2.23 -9.73 11.46
CA MET A 50 -2.60 -10.57 10.31
C MET A 50 -1.47 -11.52 9.92
N GLU A 51 -1.80 -12.78 9.65
CA GLU A 51 -0.89 -13.75 9.06
C GLU A 51 -0.73 -13.48 7.56
N GLU A 52 0.51 -13.31 7.14
CA GLU A 52 0.91 -13.05 5.77
C GLU A 52 1.15 -14.37 5.01
N PRO A 53 1.10 -14.37 3.66
CA PRO A 53 1.33 -15.58 2.87
C PRO A 53 2.70 -16.25 3.05
N ASP A 54 3.67 -15.55 3.65
CA ASP A 54 5.01 -16.08 3.95
C ASP A 54 5.11 -16.72 5.35
N GLY A 55 3.99 -16.82 6.08
CA GLY A 55 3.89 -17.42 7.41
C GLY A 55 4.26 -16.48 8.57
N ARG A 56 4.69 -15.25 8.29
CA ARG A 56 4.91 -14.22 9.33
C ARG A 56 3.61 -13.51 9.67
N CYS A 57 3.57 -12.89 10.84
CA CYS A 57 2.47 -12.03 11.26
C CYS A 57 2.88 -10.57 11.10
N SER A 58 2.09 -9.80 10.35
CA SER A 58 2.15 -8.33 10.40
C SER A 58 1.43 -7.86 11.65
N VAL A 59 2.09 -6.97 12.40
CA VAL A 59 1.63 -6.42 13.68
C VAL A 59 1.61 -4.91 13.55
N ARG A 60 0.42 -4.29 13.64
CA ARG A 60 0.25 -2.84 13.56
C ARG A 60 -0.38 -2.30 14.82
N LEU A 61 0.07 -1.13 15.27
CA LEU A 61 -0.58 -0.41 16.35
C LEU A 61 -2.00 -0.01 15.93
N ILE A 62 -2.91 -0.01 16.89
CA ILE A 62 -4.26 0.51 16.71
C ILE A 62 -4.29 1.97 17.19
N ASN A 63 -4.66 2.88 16.30
CA ASN A 63 -4.74 4.30 16.62
C ASN A 63 -5.99 4.63 17.46
N SER A 64 -6.15 5.90 17.86
CA SER A 64 -7.30 6.36 18.66
C SER A 64 -8.65 6.23 17.96
N ASN A 65 -8.66 6.05 16.63
CA ASN A 65 -9.87 5.80 15.84
C ASN A 65 -10.16 4.30 15.68
N HIS A 66 -9.45 3.43 16.39
CA HIS A 66 -9.58 1.97 16.34
C HIS A 66 -9.19 1.38 14.98
N LEU A 67 -8.29 2.04 14.26
CA LEU A 67 -7.81 1.58 12.97
C LEU A 67 -6.35 1.09 13.08
N PRO A 68 -6.00 -0.02 12.40
CA PRO A 68 -4.61 -0.40 12.21
C PRO A 68 -3.88 0.74 11.49
N SER A 69 -2.80 1.24 12.06
CA SER A 69 -2.11 2.42 11.54
C SER A 69 -0.60 2.33 11.81
N GLY A 70 0.18 3.12 11.07
CA GLY A 70 1.64 3.09 11.12
C GLY A 70 2.27 1.92 10.37
N GLU A 71 3.59 1.79 10.53
CA GLU A 71 4.36 0.72 9.88
C GLU A 71 4.03 -0.64 10.52
N ALA A 72 3.90 -1.67 9.68
CA ALA A 72 3.81 -3.04 10.16
C ALA A 72 5.17 -3.52 10.68
N GLU A 73 5.17 -4.01 11.91
CA GLU A 73 6.24 -4.87 12.43
C GLU A 73 5.93 -6.32 12.05
N TYR A 74 6.97 -7.16 11.98
CA TYR A 74 6.81 -8.56 11.60
C TYR A 74 7.35 -9.46 12.70
N ALA A 75 6.52 -10.41 13.14
CA ALA A 75 6.85 -11.42 14.14
C ALA A 75 6.47 -12.82 13.65
N SER A 76 7.03 -13.87 14.25
CA SER A 76 6.53 -15.23 14.02
C SER A 76 5.20 -15.43 14.74
N LEU A 77 4.40 -16.39 14.27
CA LEU A 77 3.16 -16.76 14.94
C LEU A 77 3.40 -17.17 16.40
N ASP A 78 4.45 -17.95 16.67
CA ASP A 78 4.80 -18.39 18.03
C ASP A 78 5.12 -17.20 18.94
N GLN A 79 5.85 -16.20 18.42
CA GLN A 79 6.16 -14.99 19.18
C GLN A 79 4.89 -14.19 19.49
N VAL A 80 3.97 -14.06 18.53
CA VAL A 80 2.68 -13.39 18.76
C VAL A 80 1.89 -14.10 19.85
N MET A 81 1.83 -15.43 19.82
CA MET A 81 1.08 -16.23 20.80
C MET A 81 1.72 -16.24 22.19
N GLN A 82 3.04 -16.02 22.26
CA GLN A 82 3.78 -15.95 23.51
C GLN A 82 3.69 -14.57 24.16
N ASP A 83 3.85 -13.50 23.37
CA ASP A 83 4.05 -12.15 23.89
C ASP A 83 2.74 -11.36 24.00
N TYR A 84 1.70 -11.73 23.23
CA TYR A 84 0.46 -10.95 23.12
C TYR A 84 -0.78 -11.72 23.59
N THR A 85 -1.77 -10.98 24.06
CA THR A 85 -3.07 -11.53 24.48
C THR A 85 -4.14 -11.29 23.41
N PRO A 86 -4.87 -12.32 22.91
CA PRO A 86 -5.96 -12.12 21.96
C PRO A 86 -7.13 -11.32 22.54
N GLU A 87 -7.68 -10.39 21.75
CA GLU A 87 -8.76 -9.46 22.12
C GLU A 87 -9.93 -9.52 21.11
N PRO A 88 -10.65 -10.66 21.01
CA PRO A 88 -11.69 -10.85 19.99
C PRO A 88 -12.86 -9.87 20.12
N ASP A 89 -13.24 -9.51 21.35
CA ASP A 89 -14.33 -8.56 21.58
C ASP A 89 -13.95 -7.15 21.10
N PHE A 90 -12.73 -6.71 21.38
CA PHE A 90 -12.23 -5.42 20.88
C PHE A 90 -12.20 -5.39 19.34
N TYR A 91 -11.83 -6.51 18.70
CA TYR A 91 -11.90 -6.62 17.25
C TYR A 91 -13.34 -6.42 16.73
N HIS A 92 -14.31 -7.16 17.26
CA HIS A 92 -15.68 -7.14 16.76
C HIS A 92 -16.45 -5.86 17.11
N GLU A 93 -16.22 -5.28 18.28
CA GLU A 93 -16.97 -4.12 18.77
C GLU A 93 -16.37 -2.77 18.33
N LYS A 94 -15.05 -2.70 18.12
CA LYS A 94 -14.35 -1.43 17.85
C LYS A 94 -13.69 -1.41 16.49
N VAL A 95 -12.77 -2.34 16.25
CA VAL A 95 -11.84 -2.27 15.11
C VAL A 95 -12.53 -2.63 13.80
N PHE A 96 -13.29 -3.72 13.78
CA PHE A 96 -14.03 -4.14 12.59
C PHE A 96 -15.06 -3.09 12.11
N PRO A 97 -15.90 -2.51 12.99
CA PRO A 97 -16.77 -1.40 12.61
C PRO A 97 -16.01 -0.18 12.09
N ALA A 98 -14.91 0.22 12.73
CA ALA A 98 -14.09 1.35 12.30
C ALA A 98 -13.49 1.13 10.89
N MET A 99 -12.91 -0.05 10.63
CA MET A 99 -12.40 -0.42 9.30
C MET A 99 -13.50 -0.40 8.24
N ARG A 100 -14.70 -0.89 8.58
CA ARG A 100 -15.85 -0.85 7.66
C ARG A 100 -16.27 0.58 7.35
N GLU A 101 -16.29 1.47 8.34
CA GLU A 101 -16.68 2.87 8.11
C GLU A 101 -15.63 3.64 7.30
N LEU A 102 -14.34 3.40 7.55
CA LEU A 102 -13.26 3.91 6.70
C LEU A 102 -13.44 3.46 5.24
N GLY A 103 -13.66 2.16 5.03
CA GLY A 103 -13.88 1.60 3.69
C GLY A 103 -15.11 2.20 2.99
N LYS A 104 -16.21 2.42 3.71
CA LYS A 104 -17.40 3.10 3.16
C LYS A 104 -17.10 4.54 2.78
N THR A 105 -16.38 5.28 3.64
CA THR A 105 -16.03 6.69 3.41
C THR A 105 -15.18 6.83 2.15
N ILE A 106 -14.16 5.98 1.99
CA ILE A 106 -13.35 5.92 0.77
C ILE A 106 -14.22 5.58 -0.46
N ALA A 107 -15.10 4.59 -0.36
CA ALA A 107 -15.97 4.20 -1.47
C ALA A 107 -16.95 5.32 -1.87
N ARG A 108 -17.43 6.13 -0.92
CA ARG A 108 -18.23 7.33 -1.21
C ARG A 108 -17.41 8.35 -1.98
N GLY A 109 -16.17 8.63 -1.56
CA GLY A 109 -15.25 9.51 -2.27
C GLY A 109 -14.94 9.06 -3.70
N GLU A 110 -14.63 7.78 -3.89
CA GLU A 110 -14.40 7.18 -5.22
C GLU A 110 -15.64 7.29 -6.12
N ARG A 111 -16.84 7.13 -5.56
CA ARG A 111 -18.09 7.31 -6.30
C ARG A 111 -18.32 8.76 -6.71
N HIS A 112 -18.02 9.72 -5.84
CA HIS A 112 -18.11 11.14 -6.18
C HIS A 112 -17.14 11.51 -7.32
N LEU A 113 -15.91 11.00 -7.32
CA LEU A 113 -14.99 11.17 -8.46
C LEU A 113 -15.59 10.62 -9.76
N LYS A 114 -16.14 9.40 -9.72
CA LYS A 114 -16.76 8.77 -10.89
C LYS A 114 -17.94 9.60 -11.45
N ASN A 115 -18.63 10.34 -10.58
CA ASN A 115 -19.75 11.20 -10.94
C ASN A 115 -19.33 12.61 -11.37
N GLY A 116 -18.04 12.95 -11.33
CA GLY A 116 -17.57 14.32 -11.61
C GLY A 116 -17.88 15.31 -10.49
N GLU A 117 -17.94 14.84 -9.24
CA GLU A 117 -18.27 15.62 -8.04
C GLU A 117 -17.02 15.81 -7.15
N PRO A 118 -15.95 16.50 -7.62
CA PRO A 118 -14.65 16.46 -6.96
C PRO A 118 -14.62 17.16 -5.60
N TYR A 119 -15.53 18.11 -5.34
CA TYR A 119 -15.67 18.74 -4.02
C TYR A 119 -16.20 17.76 -2.98
N SER A 120 -17.24 17.00 -3.32
CA SER A 120 -17.78 15.95 -2.44
C SER A 120 -16.77 14.83 -2.23
N ALA A 121 -16.01 14.48 -3.29
CA ALA A 121 -14.92 13.53 -3.19
C ALA A 121 -13.82 13.98 -2.21
N GLU A 122 -13.36 15.23 -2.33
CA GLU A 122 -12.39 15.82 -1.40
C GLU A 122 -12.87 15.71 0.05
N LEU A 123 -14.14 16.06 0.33
CA LEU A 123 -14.69 15.99 1.69
C LEU A 123 -14.65 14.56 2.26
N GLU A 124 -15.06 13.56 1.47
CA GLU A 124 -15.02 12.16 1.91
C GLU A 124 -13.58 11.66 2.10
N PHE A 125 -12.65 12.02 1.21
CA PHE A 125 -11.24 11.62 1.39
C PHE A 125 -10.59 12.30 2.60
N LEU A 126 -10.88 13.58 2.86
CA LEU A 126 -10.41 14.26 4.07
C LEU A 126 -11.02 13.64 5.34
N ALA A 127 -12.29 13.21 5.28
CA ALA A 127 -12.91 12.48 6.39
C ALA A 127 -12.22 11.13 6.63
N ALA A 128 -11.89 10.38 5.57
CA ALA A 128 -11.13 9.14 5.68
C ALA A 128 -9.73 9.37 6.27
N LEU A 129 -9.03 10.42 5.81
CA LEU A 129 -7.69 10.78 6.30
C LEU A 129 -7.69 11.28 7.76
N LYS A 130 -8.82 11.81 8.25
CA LYS A 130 -8.98 12.12 9.68
C LYS A 130 -9.04 10.86 10.55
N LEU A 131 -9.52 9.75 9.99
CA LEU A 131 -9.57 8.46 10.68
C LEU A 131 -8.22 7.72 10.60
N ASP A 132 -7.60 7.77 9.42
CA ASP A 132 -6.31 7.14 9.10
C ASP A 132 -5.49 8.08 8.20
N GLU A 133 -4.57 8.84 8.81
CA GLU A 133 -3.78 9.88 8.13
C GLU A 133 -2.84 9.32 7.07
N ASP A 134 -2.47 8.06 7.18
CA ASP A 134 -1.58 7.36 6.26
C ASP A 134 -2.32 6.53 5.21
N ASN A 135 -3.64 6.73 5.09
CA ASN A 135 -4.44 5.93 4.17
C ASN A 135 -4.08 6.21 2.70
N VAL A 136 -3.51 5.19 2.05
CA VAL A 136 -2.99 5.24 0.68
C VAL A 136 -4.09 5.52 -0.34
N ARG A 137 -5.25 4.87 -0.17
CA ARG A 137 -6.42 5.02 -1.04
C ARG A 137 -7.00 6.41 -0.97
N ALA A 138 -7.25 6.90 0.25
CA ALA A 138 -7.82 8.22 0.45
C ALA A 138 -6.87 9.32 -0.03
N THR A 139 -5.57 9.20 0.24
CA THR A 139 -4.55 10.14 -0.24
C THR A 139 -4.51 10.19 -1.76
N PHE A 140 -4.55 9.04 -2.43
CA PHE A 140 -4.59 9.01 -3.90
C PHE A 140 -5.88 9.64 -4.45
N GLY A 141 -7.02 9.28 -3.88
CA GLY A 141 -8.33 9.84 -4.25
C GLY A 141 -8.39 11.37 -4.08
N LEU A 142 -7.78 11.90 -3.01
CA LEU A 142 -7.65 13.34 -2.80
C LEU A 142 -6.83 14.01 -3.92
N GLY A 143 -5.72 13.38 -4.32
CA GLY A 143 -4.92 13.84 -5.45
C GLY A 143 -5.71 13.88 -6.76
N LEU A 144 -6.54 12.85 -7.03
CA LEU A 144 -7.44 12.83 -8.18
C LEU A 144 -8.50 13.93 -8.12
N ALA A 145 -9.09 14.18 -6.93
CA ALA A 145 -10.06 15.26 -6.75
C ALA A 145 -9.46 16.64 -7.08
N TYR A 146 -8.16 16.84 -6.78
CA TYR A 146 -7.45 18.06 -7.20
C TYR A 146 -7.21 18.12 -8.71
N LEU A 147 -6.87 17.01 -9.36
CA LEU A 147 -6.69 16.96 -10.82
C LEU A 147 -7.99 17.23 -11.57
N ASP A 148 -9.12 16.66 -11.14
CA ASP A 148 -10.45 16.92 -11.71
C ASP A 148 -10.86 18.40 -11.61
N ARG A 149 -10.18 19.16 -10.74
CA ARG A 149 -10.39 20.59 -10.54
C ARG A 149 -9.25 21.44 -11.10
N GLU A 150 -8.41 20.86 -11.94
CA GLU A 150 -7.24 21.50 -12.57
C GLU A 150 -6.23 22.09 -11.55
N GLN A 151 -6.28 21.65 -10.29
CA GLN A 151 -5.38 22.08 -9.22
C GLN A 151 -4.12 21.22 -9.20
N VAL A 152 -3.35 21.28 -10.28
CA VAL A 152 -2.17 20.44 -10.52
C VAL A 152 -1.12 20.61 -9.41
N ASP A 153 -0.90 21.83 -8.91
CA ASP A 153 0.09 22.08 -7.84
C ASP A 153 -0.26 21.34 -6.55
N LYS A 154 -1.54 21.32 -6.16
CA LYS A 154 -1.99 20.58 -4.97
C LYS A 154 -1.89 19.09 -5.17
N ALA A 155 -2.29 18.61 -6.35
CA ALA A 155 -2.14 17.20 -6.71
C ALA A 155 -0.68 16.76 -6.66
N ASP A 156 0.26 17.58 -7.16
CA ASP A 156 1.69 17.28 -7.12
C ASP A 156 2.20 17.09 -5.69
N VAL A 157 1.85 17.99 -4.78
CA VAL A 157 2.21 17.88 -3.35
C VAL A 157 1.67 16.57 -2.76
N VAL A 158 0.41 16.23 -3.03
CA VAL A 158 -0.22 15.00 -2.53
C VAL A 158 0.48 13.76 -3.07
N PHE A 159 0.72 13.67 -4.38
CA PHE A 159 1.35 12.50 -4.98
C PHE A 159 2.83 12.34 -4.63
N ARG A 160 3.56 13.45 -4.45
CA ARG A 160 4.94 13.41 -3.94
C ARG A 160 5.02 12.88 -2.51
N LYS A 161 4.05 13.23 -1.66
CA LYS A 161 3.92 12.63 -0.32
C LYS A 161 3.63 11.14 -0.47
N LEU A 162 2.63 10.78 -1.26
CA LEU A 162 2.18 9.39 -1.40
C LEU A 162 3.28 8.45 -1.92
N VAL A 163 4.10 8.87 -2.89
CA VAL A 163 5.20 8.04 -3.42
C VAL A 163 6.36 7.85 -2.42
N LYS A 164 6.35 8.59 -1.30
CA LYS A 164 7.31 8.47 -0.21
C LYS A 164 6.74 7.73 1.01
N MET A 165 5.42 7.55 1.09
CA MET A 165 4.77 6.88 2.22
C MET A 165 5.08 5.39 2.20
N ARG A 166 5.72 4.87 3.25
CA ARG A 166 6.04 3.44 3.37
C ARG A 166 4.79 2.56 3.33
N ALA A 167 3.71 2.99 3.98
CA ALA A 167 2.41 2.32 3.95
C ALA A 167 1.88 2.13 2.52
N ALA A 168 2.21 3.00 1.56
CA ALA A 168 1.84 2.80 0.16
C ALA A 168 2.42 1.51 -0.41
N PHE A 169 3.59 1.07 0.04
CA PHE A 169 4.40 0.00 -0.56
C PHE A 169 4.17 -1.39 0.02
N GLU A 170 3.11 -1.55 0.80
CA GLU A 170 2.73 -2.87 1.30
C GLU A 170 2.13 -3.73 0.19
N ARG A 171 2.27 -5.05 0.31
CA ARG A 171 1.83 -6.00 -0.73
C ARG A 171 0.34 -5.85 -1.05
N GLU A 172 -0.48 -5.48 -0.06
CA GLU A 172 -1.92 -5.21 -0.24
C GLU A 172 -2.20 -4.10 -1.26
N HIS A 173 -1.32 -3.11 -1.37
CA HIS A 173 -1.47 -1.97 -2.27
C HIS A 173 -0.78 -2.18 -3.63
N LYS A 174 -0.09 -3.30 -3.86
CA LYS A 174 0.65 -3.60 -5.11
C LYS A 174 -0.20 -3.41 -6.37
N HIS A 175 -1.44 -3.92 -6.35
CA HIS A 175 -2.35 -3.82 -7.50
C HIS A 175 -2.76 -2.38 -7.82
N MET A 176 -2.66 -1.48 -6.83
CA MET A 176 -3.06 -0.08 -6.98
C MET A 176 -2.03 0.73 -7.77
N PHE A 177 -0.74 0.42 -7.66
CA PHE A 177 0.31 1.23 -8.27
C PHE A 177 0.25 1.31 -9.79
N ASN A 178 -0.13 0.21 -10.46
CA ASN A 178 -0.34 0.25 -11.90
C ASN A 178 -1.52 1.15 -12.27
N ALA A 179 -2.63 1.05 -11.53
CA ALA A 179 -3.80 1.92 -11.73
C ALA A 179 -3.46 3.39 -11.47
N PHE A 180 -2.66 3.66 -10.43
CA PHE A 180 -2.19 5.00 -10.10
C PHE A 180 -1.33 5.57 -11.22
N GLY A 181 -0.32 4.82 -11.69
CA GLY A 181 0.53 5.23 -12.79
C GLY A 181 -0.25 5.50 -14.08
N ILE A 182 -1.24 4.66 -14.40
CA ILE A 182 -2.10 4.86 -15.58
C ILE A 182 -2.89 6.17 -15.45
N ASN A 183 -3.47 6.43 -14.29
CA ASN A 183 -4.27 7.63 -14.06
C ASN A 183 -3.40 8.90 -14.10
N LEU A 184 -2.24 8.87 -13.45
CA LEU A 184 -1.28 9.98 -13.45
C LEU A 184 -0.75 10.29 -14.85
N ARG A 185 -0.42 9.27 -15.65
CA ARG A 185 0.00 9.45 -17.04
C ARG A 185 -1.09 10.13 -17.87
N ARG A 186 -2.37 9.74 -17.69
CA ARG A 186 -3.50 10.37 -18.38
C ARG A 186 -3.68 11.85 -18.00
N ASN A 187 -3.23 12.24 -16.82
CA ASN A 187 -3.24 13.61 -16.31
C ASN A 187 -1.88 14.33 -16.53
N HIS A 188 -1.02 13.82 -17.42
CA HIS A 188 0.29 14.40 -17.73
C HIS A 188 1.27 14.50 -16.54
N MET A 189 0.99 13.81 -15.44
CA MET A 189 1.87 13.73 -14.26
C MET A 189 2.92 12.62 -14.44
N PHE A 190 3.76 12.77 -15.46
CA PHE A 190 4.66 11.71 -15.93
C PHE A 190 5.71 11.31 -14.88
N SER A 191 6.28 12.28 -14.16
CA SER A 191 7.33 11.99 -13.16
C SER A 191 6.80 11.16 -11.99
N GLN A 192 5.59 11.46 -11.55
CA GLN A 192 4.88 10.78 -10.47
C GLN A 192 4.43 9.40 -10.95
N ALA A 193 3.89 9.30 -12.17
CA ALA A 193 3.52 8.03 -12.79
C ALA A 193 4.70 7.06 -12.85
N LEU A 194 5.87 7.53 -13.32
CA LEU A 194 7.10 6.73 -13.34
C LEU A 194 7.57 6.35 -11.94
N GLY A 195 7.42 7.23 -10.95
CA GLY A 195 7.66 6.92 -9.55
C GLY A 195 6.82 5.75 -9.06
N PHE A 196 5.51 5.75 -9.33
CA PHE A 196 4.63 4.64 -8.95
C PHE A 196 4.92 3.36 -9.74
N TYR A 197 5.24 3.44 -11.02
CA TYR A 197 5.63 2.26 -11.80
C TYR A 197 6.95 1.65 -11.32
N ALA A 198 7.96 2.47 -11.01
CA ALA A 198 9.22 2.01 -10.45
C ALA A 198 9.01 1.28 -9.12
N ARG A 199 8.06 1.74 -8.30
CA ARG A 199 7.66 1.08 -7.06
C ARG A 199 6.90 -0.23 -7.31
N ALA A 200 5.98 -0.27 -8.27
CA ALA A 200 5.36 -1.51 -8.70
C ALA A 200 6.42 -2.53 -9.15
N GLN A 201 7.45 -2.08 -9.89
CA GLN A 201 8.52 -2.95 -10.39
C GLN A 201 9.32 -3.59 -9.25
N GLN A 202 9.59 -2.83 -8.18
CA GLN A 202 10.24 -3.35 -6.97
C GLN A 202 9.43 -4.47 -6.29
N LEU A 203 8.10 -4.45 -6.39
CA LEU A 203 7.20 -5.43 -5.74
C LEU A 203 6.74 -6.57 -6.67
N CYS A 204 6.77 -6.36 -7.99
CA CYS A 204 6.29 -7.31 -8.99
C CYS A 204 7.40 -8.12 -9.66
N GLY A 205 8.65 -7.67 -9.60
CA GLY A 205 9.72 -8.27 -10.38
C GLY A 205 9.56 -7.97 -11.87
N ALA A 206 10.00 -8.88 -12.72
CA ALA A 206 9.95 -8.74 -14.18
C ALA A 206 8.50 -8.93 -14.70
N ASP A 207 7.89 -7.85 -15.20
CA ASP A 207 6.53 -7.80 -15.75
C ASP A 207 6.53 -6.98 -17.05
N ASP A 208 6.23 -7.62 -18.18
CA ASP A 208 6.25 -7.01 -19.51
C ASP A 208 5.19 -5.92 -19.67
N HIS A 209 4.00 -6.09 -19.07
CA HIS A 209 2.94 -5.09 -19.10
C HIS A 209 3.32 -3.83 -18.32
N LEU A 210 3.98 -3.99 -17.17
CA LEU A 210 4.48 -2.87 -16.40
C LEU A 210 5.57 -2.10 -17.17
N MET A 211 6.52 -2.81 -17.78
CA MET A 211 7.56 -2.20 -18.62
C MET A 211 6.96 -1.46 -19.82
N PHE A 212 5.95 -2.05 -20.47
CA PHE A 212 5.22 -1.39 -21.54
C PHE A 212 4.50 -0.11 -21.07
N ASN A 213 3.89 -0.12 -19.88
CA ASN A 213 3.25 1.07 -19.31
C ASN A 213 4.26 2.18 -18.97
N MET A 214 5.45 1.83 -18.46
CA MET A 214 6.55 2.79 -18.26
C MET A 214 7.00 3.38 -19.60
N ALA A 215 7.17 2.56 -20.64
CA ALA A 215 7.53 3.02 -21.97
C ALA A 215 6.50 4.00 -22.56
N ARG A 216 5.21 3.71 -22.41
CA ARG A 216 4.14 4.64 -22.83
C ARG A 216 4.22 5.98 -22.09
N CYS A 217 4.48 5.94 -20.79
CA CYS A 217 4.65 7.16 -20.00
C CYS A 217 5.83 8.00 -20.48
N LEU A 218 6.97 7.36 -20.80
CA LEU A 218 8.16 8.04 -21.33
C LEU A 218 7.90 8.61 -22.73
N CYS A 219 7.19 7.86 -23.59
CA CYS A 219 6.78 8.35 -24.90
C CYS A 219 5.91 9.60 -24.80
N ASP A 220 4.92 9.60 -23.91
CA ASP A 220 4.01 10.75 -23.71
C ASP A 220 4.74 11.95 -23.09
N ALA A 221 5.79 11.70 -22.30
CA ALA A 221 6.68 12.72 -21.76
C ALA A 221 7.71 13.27 -22.78
N GLY A 222 7.77 12.68 -23.98
CA GLY A 222 8.74 13.04 -25.03
C GLY A 222 10.11 12.38 -24.90
N ASP A 223 10.33 11.53 -23.90
CA ASP A 223 11.56 10.75 -23.74
C ASP A 223 11.52 9.49 -24.62
N ASN A 224 11.85 9.68 -25.90
CA ASN A 224 11.88 8.61 -26.89
C ASN A 224 12.98 7.57 -26.61
N ASP A 225 14.10 7.97 -26.00
CA ASP A 225 15.20 7.06 -25.66
C ASP A 225 14.82 6.12 -24.51
N GLY A 226 14.27 6.68 -23.44
CA GLY A 226 13.71 5.93 -22.33
C GLY A 226 12.58 5.02 -22.79
N CYS A 227 11.69 5.52 -23.67
CA CYS A 227 10.63 4.73 -24.27
C CYS A 227 11.17 3.48 -24.97
N CYS A 228 12.10 3.64 -25.93
CA CYS A 228 12.70 2.50 -26.63
C CYS A 228 13.38 1.50 -25.69
N THR A 229 14.06 2.01 -24.65
CA THR A 229 14.73 1.18 -23.64
C THR A 229 13.74 0.26 -22.93
N TYR A 230 12.61 0.80 -22.44
CA TYR A 230 11.61 0.01 -21.74
C TYR A 230 10.79 -0.89 -22.68
N LEU A 231 10.59 -0.50 -23.94
CA LEU A 231 9.94 -1.37 -24.94
C LEU A 231 10.80 -2.60 -25.26
N ARG A 232 12.12 -2.44 -25.39
CA ARG A 232 13.01 -3.59 -25.61
C ARG A 232 12.98 -4.54 -24.42
N LYS A 233 13.03 -4.03 -23.18
CA LYS A 233 12.90 -4.86 -21.98
C LYS A 233 11.55 -5.60 -21.93
N ALA A 234 10.45 -4.93 -22.29
CA ALA A 234 9.14 -5.59 -22.37
C ALA A 234 9.15 -6.73 -23.41
N LEU A 235 9.75 -6.51 -24.58
CA LEU A 235 9.86 -7.51 -25.65
C LEU A 235 10.88 -8.62 -25.35
N GLU A 236 11.90 -8.38 -24.52
CA GLU A 236 12.79 -9.42 -24.00
C GLU A 236 12.02 -10.42 -23.12
N LEU A 237 11.08 -9.91 -22.30
CA LEU A 237 10.20 -10.74 -21.47
C LEU A 237 9.08 -11.39 -22.27
N ASN A 238 8.51 -10.65 -23.22
CA ASN A 238 7.40 -11.11 -24.06
C ASN A 238 7.60 -10.69 -25.53
N PRO A 239 8.29 -11.52 -26.33
CA PRO A 239 8.55 -11.24 -27.75
C PRO A 239 7.28 -11.10 -28.61
N HIS A 240 6.12 -11.54 -28.11
CA HIS A 240 4.86 -11.55 -28.85
C HIS A 240 3.94 -10.35 -28.53
N GLN A 241 4.39 -9.40 -27.71
CA GLN A 241 3.63 -8.19 -27.38
C GLN A 241 3.58 -7.23 -28.58
N LYS A 242 2.56 -7.38 -29.42
CA LYS A 242 2.39 -6.66 -30.70
C LYS A 242 2.35 -5.14 -30.52
N GLU A 243 1.75 -4.68 -29.44
CA GLU A 243 1.63 -3.26 -29.09
C GLU A 243 3.00 -2.65 -28.81
N ALA A 244 3.85 -3.34 -28.05
CA ALA A 244 5.21 -2.89 -27.76
C ALA A 244 6.09 -2.85 -29.02
N ALA A 245 6.04 -3.90 -29.85
CA ALA A 245 6.79 -3.96 -31.11
C ALA A 245 6.33 -2.88 -32.12
N SER A 246 5.04 -2.57 -32.15
CA SER A 246 4.50 -1.54 -33.03
C SER A 246 4.87 -0.13 -32.56
N LEU A 247 4.80 0.13 -31.25
CA LEU A 247 5.22 1.40 -30.67
C LEU A 247 6.74 1.62 -30.84
N LEU A 248 7.55 0.58 -30.65
CA LEU A 248 9.01 0.68 -30.82
C LEU A 248 9.38 1.12 -32.23
N ARG A 249 8.83 0.45 -33.24
CA ARG A 249 9.03 0.81 -34.65
C ARG A 249 8.60 2.25 -34.96
N LEU A 250 7.48 2.70 -34.38
CA LEU A 250 6.98 4.06 -34.57
C LEU A 250 7.93 5.10 -33.97
N VAL A 251 8.40 4.88 -32.73
CA VAL A 251 9.29 5.81 -32.02
C VAL A 251 10.66 5.85 -32.71
N GLU A 252 11.23 4.70 -33.09
CA GLU A 252 12.51 4.65 -33.81
C GLU A 252 12.45 5.38 -35.16
N LYS A 253 11.34 5.26 -35.91
CA LYS A 253 11.13 6.00 -37.15
C LYS A 253 11.02 7.51 -36.95
N ARG A 254 10.54 7.99 -35.79
CA ARG A 254 10.48 9.43 -35.48
C ARG A 254 11.83 10.01 -35.07
N LYS A 255 12.79 9.16 -34.66
CA LYS A 255 14.14 9.55 -34.26
C LYS A 255 15.13 9.62 -35.42
N GLY A 256 14.91 8.82 -36.48
CA GLY A 256 15.70 8.84 -37.72
C GLY A 256 15.13 9.81 -38.74
#